data_AF-A0A6G3MNG7-F1
#
_entry.id   AF-A0A6G3MNG7-F1
#
_cell.length_a   1.000
_cell.length_b   1.000
_cell.length_c   1.000
_cell.angle_alpha   90.00
_cell.angle_beta   90.00
_cell.angle_gamma   90.00
#
_symmetry.space_group_name_H-M   'P 1'
#
loop_
_entity.id
_entity.type
_entity.pdbx_description
1 polymer ?
#
loop_
_entity_poly.entity_id
_entity_poly.type
_entity_poly.pdbx_seq_one_letter_code
_entity_poly.pdbx_strand_id
1 'polypeptide(L)'
;GNENIYFRDKYVFSYNYKHKQPNWVMESIHSRVFHDYDTFNRRSSCKFIPDPAIPLMFSSQLKDFLNSGFDRGHLAAYANHMSNYDDNCSTFYLSNVSPQIGVGFNRNIWE
;
A
#
# COMPACT_ATOMS: atom_id res chain seq x y z
N GLY A 1 -11.12 -2.18 22.04
CA GLY A 1 -9.80 -2.85 21.99
C GLY A 1 -8.84 -1.91 21.32
N ASN A 2 -7.60 -1.81 21.78
CA ASN A 2 -6.64 -0.85 21.23
C ASN A 2 -6.37 -1.19 19.75
N GLU A 3 -6.62 -0.23 18.86
CA GLU A 3 -6.24 -0.34 17.45
C GLU A 3 -4.77 0.03 17.27
N ASN A 4 -4.07 -0.66 16.36
CA ASN A 4 -2.70 -0.30 15.99
C ASN A 4 -2.77 0.73 14.86
N ILE A 5 -2.72 2.01 15.21
CA ILE A 5 -2.82 3.11 14.24
C ILE A 5 -1.41 3.59 13.87
N TYR A 6 -1.19 3.76 12.57
CA TYR A 6 0.08 4.20 11.99
C TYR A 6 -0.14 5.38 11.05
N PHE A 7 0.85 6.27 11.01
CA PHE A 7 0.86 7.46 10.17
C PHE A 7 1.97 7.36 9.12
N ARG A 8 1.64 7.72 7.88
CA ARG A 8 2.57 7.94 6.76
C ARG A 8 2.26 9.31 6.18
N ASP A 9 3.18 9.84 5.37
CA ASP A 9 2.96 11.14 4.74
C ASP A 9 1.76 11.16 3.80
N LYS A 10 1.41 10.00 3.23
CA LYS A 10 0.36 9.88 2.22
C LYS A 10 -0.97 9.33 2.76
N TYR A 11 -0.93 8.53 3.82
CA TYR A 11 -2.12 7.86 4.36
C TYR A 11 -1.97 7.53 5.85
N VAL A 12 -3.10 7.31 6.50
CA VAL A 12 -3.20 6.80 7.87
C VAL A 12 -3.90 5.44 7.81
N PHE A 13 -3.51 4.50 8.66
CA PHE A 13 -4.11 3.17 8.65
C PHE A 13 -4.17 2.53 10.02
N SER A 14 -5.17 1.66 10.20
CA SER A 14 -5.26 0.73 11.33
C SER A 14 -4.83 -0.65 10.87
N TYR A 15 -3.92 -1.29 11.59
CA TYR A 15 -3.35 -2.57 11.21
C TYR A 15 -3.76 -3.73 12.11
N ASN A 16 -4.11 -4.84 11.47
CA ASN A 16 -4.51 -6.06 12.15
C ASN A 16 -3.34 -7.04 12.28
N TYR A 17 -2.75 -7.15 13.46
CA TYR A 17 -1.65 -8.09 13.72
C TYR A 17 -2.01 -9.57 13.52
N LYS A 18 -3.28 -9.94 13.73
CA LYS A 18 -3.73 -11.32 13.55
C LYS A 18 -3.82 -11.68 12.07
N HIS A 19 -4.37 -10.77 11.26
CA HIS A 19 -4.60 -11.00 9.84
C HIS A 19 -3.47 -10.48 8.94
N LYS A 20 -2.50 -9.78 9.51
CA LYS A 20 -1.35 -9.17 8.82
C LYS A 20 -1.75 -8.28 7.64
N GLN A 21 -2.88 -7.59 7.78
CA GLN A 21 -3.42 -6.69 6.77
C GLN A 21 -4.07 -5.48 7.46
N PRO A 22 -4.25 -4.36 6.75
CA PRO A 22 -4.97 -3.22 7.28
C PRO A 22 -6.44 -3.56 7.56
N ASN A 23 -7.00 -3.04 8.66
CA ASN A 23 -8.44 -3.00 8.88
C ASN A 23 -9.10 -1.94 7.99
N TRP A 24 -8.43 -0.80 7.86
CA TRP A 24 -8.81 0.32 7.01
C TRP A 24 -7.56 1.14 6.67
N VAL A 25 -7.62 1.84 5.55
CA VAL A 25 -6.65 2.85 5.13
C VAL A 25 -7.44 4.11 4.77
N MET A 26 -6.96 5.25 5.22
CA MET A 26 -7.52 6.56 4.94
C MET A 26 -6.47 7.43 4.27
N GLU A 27 -6.81 7.99 3.12
CA GLU A 27 -5.99 8.93 2.37
C GLU A 27 -6.79 10.20 2.05
N SER A 28 -6.07 11.31 1.87
CA SER A 28 -6.67 12.58 1.47
C SER A 28 -6.15 12.96 0.08
N ILE A 29 -7.04 12.85 -0.91
CA ILE A 29 -6.73 13.12 -2.31
C ILE A 29 -7.07 14.58 -2.62
N HIS A 30 -6.10 15.32 -3.13
CA HIS A 30 -6.26 16.72 -3.47
C HIS A 30 -6.29 16.89 -5.00
N SER A 31 -7.18 17.73 -5.52
CA SER A 31 -7.33 17.96 -6.97
C SER A 31 -6.13 18.61 -7.65
N ARG A 32 -5.14 19.10 -6.89
CA ARG A 32 -3.91 19.75 -7.38
C ARG A 32 -2.67 18.86 -7.27
N VAL A 33 -2.83 17.54 -7.31
CA VAL A 33 -1.66 16.69 -7.56
C VAL A 33 -1.23 16.96 -9.00
N PHE A 34 -0.24 17.84 -9.16
CA PHE A 34 0.44 17.98 -10.43
C PHE A 34 1.02 16.60 -10.74
N HIS A 35 0.54 15.99 -11.81
CA HIS A 35 1.10 14.74 -12.30
C HIS A 35 2.49 15.04 -12.82
N ASP A 36 3.47 15.00 -11.91
CA ASP A 36 4.86 15.03 -12.28
C ASP A 36 5.16 13.75 -13.07
N TYR A 37 5.42 13.93 -14.36
CA TYR A 37 5.66 12.86 -15.29
C TYR A 37 6.88 12.02 -14.89
N ASP A 38 7.89 12.64 -14.27
CA ASP A 38 9.06 11.91 -13.75
C ASP A 38 8.64 11.00 -12.58
N THR A 39 7.92 11.56 -11.60
CA THR A 39 7.37 10.78 -10.48
C THR A 39 6.49 9.63 -10.95
N PHE A 40 5.66 9.82 -12.00
CA PHE A 40 4.85 8.74 -12.56
C PHE A 40 5.72 7.62 -13.16
N ASN A 41 6.69 7.96 -14.00
CA ASN A 41 7.55 6.98 -14.68
C ASN A 41 8.42 6.18 -13.70
N ARG A 42 8.75 6.77 -12.56
CA ARG A 42 9.57 6.12 -11.53
C ARG A 42 8.79 5.13 -10.66
N ARG A 43 7.46 5.03 -10.76
CA ARG A 43 6.62 4.07 -9.98
C ARG A 43 7.19 2.65 -9.98
N SER A 44 7.67 2.18 -11.13
CA SER A 44 8.24 0.83 -11.29
C SER A 44 9.50 0.57 -10.45
N SER A 45 10.13 1.63 -9.94
CA SER A 45 11.31 1.55 -9.06
C SER A 45 10.93 1.32 -7.59
N CYS A 46 9.69 1.60 -7.19
CA CYS A 46 9.22 1.25 -5.85
C CYS A 46 9.04 -0.27 -5.74
N LYS A 47 9.44 -0.85 -4.59
CA LYS A 47 9.38 -2.29 -4.36
C LYS A 47 8.44 -2.58 -3.20
N PHE A 48 7.61 -3.60 -3.36
CA PHE A 48 6.85 -4.14 -2.24
C PHE A 48 7.80 -4.68 -1.18
N ILE A 49 7.69 -4.16 0.05
CA ILE A 49 8.51 -4.59 1.19
C ILE A 49 7.68 -4.63 2.48
N PRO A 50 8.06 -5.47 3.46
CA PRO A 50 7.51 -5.40 4.81
C PRO A 50 7.61 -3.99 5.38
N ASP A 51 6.62 -3.59 6.16
CA ASP A 51 6.61 -2.27 6.77
C ASP A 51 7.60 -2.23 7.96
N PRO A 52 8.61 -1.35 7.95
CA PRO A 52 9.62 -1.29 9.01
C PRO A 52 9.06 -0.86 10.38
N ALA A 53 7.88 -0.21 10.43
CA ALA A 53 7.26 0.19 11.70
C ALA A 53 6.45 -0.94 12.36
N ILE A 54 6.21 -2.04 11.66
CA ILE A 54 5.44 -3.17 12.18
C ILE A 54 6.42 -4.25 12.68
N PRO A 55 6.28 -4.73 13.93
CA PRO A 55 7.13 -5.80 14.43
C PRO A 55 7.10 -7.02 13.50
N LEU A 56 8.27 -7.60 13.22
CA LEU A 56 8.44 -8.64 12.20
C LEU A 56 7.47 -9.82 12.35
N MET A 57 7.16 -10.20 13.60
CA MET A 57 6.21 -11.29 13.89
C MET A 57 4.79 -11.02 13.37
N PHE A 58 4.39 -9.75 13.30
CA PHE A 58 3.08 -9.30 12.85
C PHE A 58 3.08 -8.74 11.42
N SER A 59 4.24 -8.44 10.85
CA SER A 59 4.33 -7.94 9.48
C SER A 59 4.04 -9.05 8.47
N SER A 60 3.26 -8.70 7.44
CA SER A 60 3.17 -9.45 6.20
C SER A 60 4.51 -9.49 5.48
N GLN A 61 4.79 -10.59 4.78
CA GLN A 61 6.02 -10.86 4.06
C GLN A 61 5.73 -11.15 2.59
N LEU A 62 6.70 -10.89 1.70
CA LEU A 62 6.54 -11.18 0.27
C LEU A 62 6.19 -12.65 -0.02
N LYS A 63 6.72 -13.58 0.80
CA LYS A 63 6.43 -15.01 0.69
C LYS A 63 4.96 -15.35 0.95
N ASP A 64 4.22 -14.51 1.67
CA ASP A 64 2.81 -14.75 1.98
C ASP A 64 1.93 -14.55 0.73
N PHE A 65 2.42 -13.80 -0.26
CA PHE A 65 1.75 -13.59 -1.56
C PHE A 65 2.31 -14.49 -2.66
N LEU A 66 3.52 -15.01 -2.50
CA LEU A 66 4.15 -15.84 -3.52
C LEU A 66 3.36 -17.14 -3.71
N ASN A 67 2.96 -17.44 -4.95
CA ASN A 67 2.17 -18.62 -5.33
C ASN A 67 0.83 -18.76 -4.60
N SER A 68 0.29 -17.69 -4.00
CA SER A 68 -1.01 -17.73 -3.31
C SER A 68 -2.22 -17.71 -4.26
N GLY A 69 -2.01 -17.30 -5.52
CA GLY A 69 -3.08 -17.01 -6.47
C GLY A 69 -3.64 -15.59 -6.35
N PHE A 70 -3.15 -14.78 -5.41
CA PHE A 70 -3.59 -13.40 -5.18
C PHE A 70 -2.52 -12.38 -5.51
N ASP A 71 -2.96 -11.21 -5.96
CA ASP A 71 -2.10 -10.05 -6.13
C ASP A 71 -1.87 -9.31 -4.80
N ARG A 72 -0.81 -8.49 -4.79
CA ARG A 72 -0.56 -7.47 -3.76
C ARG A 72 -1.37 -6.22 -4.12
N GLY A 73 -2.64 -6.21 -3.76
CA GLY A 73 -3.54 -5.10 -4.07
C GLY A 73 -3.39 -3.95 -3.08
N HIS A 74 -3.19 -2.74 -3.60
CA HIS A 74 -3.08 -1.52 -2.80
C HIS A 74 -4.44 -1.11 -2.23
N LEU A 75 -4.43 -0.48 -1.05
CA LEU A 75 -5.58 0.29 -0.56
C LEU A 75 -5.42 1.79 -0.82
N ALA A 76 -4.31 2.40 -0.38
CA ALA A 76 -3.90 3.72 -0.86
C ALA A 76 -2.99 3.58 -2.09
N ALA A 77 -3.36 4.19 -3.21
CA ALA A 77 -2.67 4.00 -4.48
C ALA A 77 -1.54 5.04 -4.69
N TYR A 78 -0.43 4.60 -5.29
CA TYR A 78 0.69 5.49 -5.66
C TYR A 78 0.22 6.69 -6.51
N ALA A 79 -0.72 6.46 -7.43
CA ALA A 79 -1.22 7.46 -8.36
C ALA A 79 -1.97 8.62 -7.66
N ASN A 80 -2.47 8.42 -6.44
CA ASN A 80 -3.21 9.44 -5.70
C ASN A 80 -2.30 10.51 -5.08
N HIS A 81 -0.99 10.27 -5.04
CA HIS A 81 -0.06 11.03 -4.22
C HIS A 81 1.15 11.60 -4.96
N MET A 82 1.12 11.73 -6.30
CA MET A 82 2.26 12.07 -7.20
C MET A 82 3.02 13.40 -6.95
N SER A 83 3.04 13.95 -5.74
CA SER A 83 3.81 15.12 -5.31
C SER A 83 5.25 14.82 -4.91
N ASN A 84 5.55 13.63 -4.36
CA ASN A 84 6.90 13.24 -3.93
C ASN A 84 7.12 11.73 -4.09
N TYR A 85 8.08 11.36 -4.95
CA TYR A 85 8.44 9.97 -5.23
C TYR A 85 8.78 9.15 -3.98
N ASP A 86 9.62 9.67 -3.07
CA ASP A 86 10.13 8.90 -1.93
C ASP A 86 9.00 8.55 -0.96
N ASP A 87 8.17 9.54 -0.64
CA ASP A 87 6.99 9.34 0.20
C ASP A 87 5.98 8.40 -0.46
N ASN A 88 5.84 8.46 -1.79
CA ASN A 88 4.89 7.62 -2.52
C ASN A 88 5.29 6.16 -2.55
N CYS A 89 6.60 5.86 -2.53
CA CYS A 89 7.03 4.47 -2.38
C CYS A 89 6.55 3.85 -1.05
N SER A 90 6.13 4.64 -0.05
CA SER A 90 5.49 4.11 1.16
C SER A 90 4.14 3.44 0.89
N THR A 91 3.47 3.68 -0.25
CA THR A 91 2.25 2.94 -0.62
C THR A 91 2.55 1.47 -0.93
N PHE A 92 3.81 1.13 -1.24
CA PHE A 92 4.25 -0.24 -1.51
C PHE A 92 4.59 -1.03 -0.24
N TYR A 93 4.44 -0.45 0.95
CA TYR A 93 4.52 -1.23 2.17
C TYR A 93 3.39 -2.27 2.23
N LEU A 94 3.74 -3.49 2.64
CA LEU A 94 2.76 -4.58 2.76
C LEU A 94 1.69 -4.32 3.84
N SER A 95 1.87 -3.29 4.66
CA SER A 95 0.86 -2.77 5.59
C SER A 95 -0.29 -2.02 4.91
N ASN A 96 -0.12 -1.58 3.67
CA ASN A 96 -1.10 -0.95 2.81
C ASN A 96 -1.61 -1.90 1.70
N VAL A 97 -1.38 -3.20 1.87
CA VAL A 97 -1.68 -4.22 0.88
C VAL A 97 -2.56 -5.31 1.47
N SER A 98 -3.54 -5.74 0.69
CA SER A 98 -4.33 -6.95 0.98
C SER A 98 -4.28 -7.93 -0.19
N PRO A 99 -4.46 -9.24 0.04
CA PRO A 99 -4.62 -10.21 -1.03
C PRO A 99 -5.86 -9.86 -1.85
N GLN A 100 -5.67 -9.61 -3.15
CA GLN A 100 -6.77 -9.28 -4.05
C GLN A 100 -6.79 -10.24 -5.24
N ILE A 101 -8.00 -10.51 -5.76
CA ILE A 101 -8.16 -11.25 -7.01
C ILE A 101 -7.51 -10.44 -8.13
N GLY A 102 -6.58 -11.05 -8.87
CA GLY A 102 -5.81 -10.33 -9.88
C GLY A 102 -6.65 -9.94 -11.10
N VAL A 103 -7.00 -10.93 -11.92
CA VAL A 103 -7.79 -10.72 -13.15
C VAL A 103 -9.24 -10.40 -12.80
N GLY A 104 -9.79 -9.34 -13.39
CA GLY A 104 -11.17 -8.92 -13.19
C GLY A 104 -11.42 -8.06 -11.96
N PHE A 105 -10.42 -7.90 -11.07
CA PHE A 105 -10.55 -7.03 -9.90
C PHE A 105 -9.35 -6.07 -9.74
N ASN A 106 -8.24 -6.49 -9.12
CA ASN A 106 -7.09 -5.61 -8.81
C ASN A 106 -6.47 -4.95 -10.06
N ARG A 107 -6.46 -5.67 -11.19
CA ARG A 107 -5.86 -5.19 -12.46
C ARG A 107 -6.88 -4.52 -13.39
N ASN A 108 -8.11 -4.28 -12.93
CA ASN A 108 -9.20 -3.80 -13.78
C ASN A 108 -10.13 -2.82 -13.06
N ILE A 109 -11.03 -3.34 -12.21
CA ILE A 109 -12.11 -2.54 -11.61
C ILE A 109 -11.58 -1.67 -10.47
N TRP A 110 -10.50 -2.10 -9.82
CA TRP A 110 -9.92 -1.48 -8.62
C TRP A 110 -8.70 -0.58 -8.90
N GLU A 111 -8.36 -0.29 -10.16
CA GLU A 111 -7.12 0.44 -10.53
C GLU A 111 -6.99 1.87 -9.96
#